data_AF-A0A918JY73-F1
#
_entry.id   AF-A0A918JY73-F1
#
_cell.length_a   1.000
_cell.length_b   1.000
_cell.length_c   1.000
_cell.angle_alpha   90.00
_cell.angle_beta   90.00
_cell.angle_gamma   90.00
#
_symmetry.space_group_name_H-M   'P 1'
#
loop_
_entity.id
_entity.type
_entity.pdbx_description
1 polymer ?
#
loop_
_entity_poly.entity_id
_entity_poly.type
_entity_poly.pdbx_seq_one_letter_code
_entity_poly.pdbx_strand_id
1 'polypeptide(L)'
;MPNTGSKIGGVLLIIASIGNFLAGIFNTDPVSNLPENMTINGQIHNAAAGLLAFMILATLFITFQFRKQEKLKTYKKSITLLTSILWGLEIILIAVMGIYLSETNGMITPETPIGWLGRIVIVFCAIWIWFSANYLQKSNLKN
;
A
#
# COMPACT_ATOMS: atom_id res chain seq x y z
N MET A 1 14.08 16.73 -1.83
CA MET A 1 13.18 17.31 -2.86
C MET A 1 12.38 18.46 -2.25
N PRO A 2 12.62 19.73 -2.60
CA PRO A 2 11.87 20.85 -2.04
C PRO A 2 10.61 21.10 -2.88
N ASN A 3 9.57 20.31 -2.63
CA ASN A 3 8.25 20.48 -3.26
C ASN A 3 7.18 19.91 -2.33
N THR A 4 6.05 20.61 -2.20
CA THR A 4 4.94 20.27 -1.28
C THR A 4 4.37 18.86 -1.53
N GLY A 5 4.17 18.45 -2.78
CA GLY A 5 3.70 17.11 -3.13
C GLY A 5 4.70 16.00 -2.76
N SER A 6 6.01 16.23 -2.94
CA SER A 6 7.05 15.30 -2.47
C SER A 6 7.05 15.17 -0.94
N LYS A 7 6.78 16.27 -0.20
CA LYS A 7 6.68 16.24 1.26
C LYS A 7 5.45 15.45 1.72
N ILE A 8 4.28 15.71 1.13
CA ILE A 8 3.04 14.99 1.45
C ILE A 8 3.22 13.50 1.17
N GLY A 9 3.67 13.13 -0.04
CA GLY A 9 3.94 11.73 -0.38
C GLY A 9 4.94 11.07 0.56
N GLY A 10 5.98 11.79 0.98
CA GLY A 10 6.95 11.30 1.96
C GLY A 10 6.35 11.04 3.34
N VAL A 11 5.53 11.96 3.86
CA VAL A 11 4.84 11.78 5.15
C VAL A 11 3.89 10.58 5.10
N LEU A 12 3.10 10.46 4.04
CA LEU A 12 2.20 9.32 3.84
C LEU A 12 2.97 7.99 3.79
N LEU A 13 4.12 7.97 3.12
CA LEU A 13 4.97 6.80 3.04
C LEU A 13 5.57 6.42 4.42
N ILE A 14 5.94 7.40 5.24
CA ILE A 14 6.42 7.17 6.61
C ILE A 14 5.32 6.53 7.46
N ILE A 15 4.10 7.08 7.43
CA ILE A 15 2.96 6.54 8.17
C ILE A 15 2.70 5.09 7.74
N ALA A 16 2.65 4.83 6.43
CA ALA A 16 2.43 3.49 5.91
C ALA A 16 3.56 2.52 6.28
N SER A 17 4.81 3.00 6.33
CA SER A 17 5.96 2.19 6.74
C SER A 17 5.86 1.77 8.21
N ILE A 18 5.43 2.67 9.08
CA ILE A 18 5.17 2.37 10.50
C ILE A 18 4.06 1.31 10.60
N GLY A 19 2.95 1.50 9.88
CA GLY A 19 1.86 0.53 9.86
C GLY A 19 2.29 -0.84 9.36
N ASN A 20 3.00 -0.92 8.25
CA ASN A 20 3.46 -2.19 7.70
C ASN A 20 4.45 -2.91 8.65
N PHE A 21 5.30 -2.15 9.33
CA PHE A 21 6.20 -2.70 10.35
C PHE A 21 5.42 -3.27 11.55
N LEU A 22 4.45 -2.52 12.08
CA LEU A 22 3.61 -2.98 13.19
C LEU A 22 2.77 -4.20 12.78
N ALA A 23 2.13 -4.19 11.61
CA ALA A 23 1.37 -5.33 11.11
C ALA A 23 2.26 -6.57 10.88
N GLY A 24 3.55 -6.40 10.56
CA GLY A 24 4.50 -7.50 10.44
C GLY A 24 4.94 -8.09 11.79
N ILE A 25 4.92 -7.31 12.87
CA ILE A 25 5.33 -7.76 14.22
C ILE A 25 4.16 -8.37 14.98
N PHE A 26 3.00 -7.74 14.92
CA PHE A 26 1.81 -8.22 15.62
C PHE A 26 1.05 -9.17 14.69
N ASN A 27 0.97 -10.45 15.09
CA ASN A 27 0.26 -11.45 14.29
C ASN A 27 -1.25 -11.19 14.28
N THR A 28 -1.87 -11.39 13.11
CA THR A 28 -3.32 -11.40 12.99
C THR A 28 -3.91 -12.62 13.68
N ASP A 29 -5.12 -12.48 14.22
CA ASP A 29 -5.88 -13.59 14.77
C ASP A 29 -6.40 -14.50 13.63
N PRO A 30 -6.75 -15.76 13.91
CA PRO A 30 -7.45 -16.60 12.96
C PRO A 30 -8.71 -15.91 12.43
N VAL A 31 -8.95 -16.02 11.11
CA VAL A 31 -10.12 -15.41 10.44
C VAL A 31 -11.45 -15.93 11.01
N SER A 32 -11.46 -17.09 11.65
CA SER A 32 -12.62 -17.66 12.32
C SER A 32 -12.96 -17.01 13.66
N ASN A 33 -12.09 -16.16 14.22
CA ASN A 33 -12.36 -15.49 15.48
C ASN A 33 -13.42 -14.41 15.29
N LEU A 34 -14.45 -14.45 16.13
CA LEU A 34 -15.43 -13.37 16.22
C LEU A 34 -14.74 -12.07 16.66
N PRO A 35 -15.21 -10.89 16.20
CA PRO A 35 -14.63 -9.60 16.58
C PRO A 35 -14.52 -9.38 18.10
N GLU A 36 -15.49 -9.92 18.85
CA GLU A 36 -15.56 -9.85 20.31
C GLU A 36 -14.41 -10.60 21.01
N ASN A 37 -13.82 -11.58 20.31
CA ASN A 37 -12.75 -12.44 20.81
C ASN A 37 -11.38 -12.06 20.23
N MET A 38 -11.26 -10.89 19.58
CA MET A 38 -10.02 -10.44 18.96
C MET A 38 -8.98 -10.09 20.03
N THR A 39 -7.80 -10.69 19.92
CA THR A 39 -6.67 -10.41 20.81
C THR A 39 -6.14 -9.00 20.58
N ILE A 40 -5.41 -8.45 21.55
CA ILE A 40 -4.73 -7.15 21.41
C ILE A 40 -3.79 -7.17 20.19
N ASN A 41 -3.11 -8.29 19.94
CA ASN A 41 -2.23 -8.44 18.78
C ASN A 41 -3.01 -8.34 17.46
N GLY A 42 -4.14 -9.05 17.35
CA GLY A 42 -5.02 -8.98 16.18
C GLY A 42 -5.59 -7.57 15.96
N GLN A 43 -5.99 -6.88 17.03
CA GLN A 43 -6.46 -5.50 16.97
C GLN A 43 -5.38 -4.55 16.44
N ILE A 44 -4.15 -4.65 16.97
CA ILE A 44 -3.02 -3.84 16.52
C ILE A 44 -2.68 -4.16 15.06
N HIS A 45 -2.64 -5.43 14.69
CA HIS A 45 -2.39 -5.85 13.31
C HIS A 45 -3.39 -5.21 12.34
N ASN A 46 -4.69 -5.32 12.63
CA ASN A 46 -5.75 -4.83 11.76
C ASN A 46 -5.70 -3.30 11.62
N ALA A 47 -5.52 -2.59 12.73
CA ALA A 47 -5.36 -1.13 12.71
C ALA A 47 -4.12 -0.72 11.90
N ALA A 48 -2.99 -1.41 12.11
CA ALA A 48 -1.74 -1.15 11.43
C ALA A 48 -1.78 -1.49 9.93
N ALA A 49 -2.47 -2.58 9.55
CA ALA A 49 -2.69 -2.97 8.16
C ALA A 49 -3.52 -1.92 7.42
N GLY A 50 -4.50 -1.30 8.08
CA GLY A 50 -5.28 -0.18 7.52
C GLY A 50 -4.42 1.03 7.12
N LEU A 51 -3.27 1.25 7.76
CA LEU A 51 -2.34 2.32 7.40
C LEU A 51 -1.66 2.09 6.04
N LEU A 52 -1.75 0.89 5.46
CA LEU A 52 -1.28 0.61 4.10
C LEU A 52 -2.00 1.48 3.06
N ALA A 53 -3.24 1.93 3.33
CA ALA A 53 -3.95 2.87 2.45
C ALA A 53 -3.13 4.15 2.19
N PHE A 54 -2.34 4.62 3.17
CA PHE A 54 -1.48 5.78 2.99
C PHE A 54 -0.32 5.51 2.01
N MET A 55 0.15 4.27 1.88
CA MET A 55 1.12 3.89 0.84
C MET A 55 0.50 4.06 -0.54
N ILE A 56 -0.72 3.54 -0.74
CA ILE A 56 -1.45 3.64 -2.00
C ILE A 56 -1.62 5.13 -2.39
N LEU A 57 -2.04 5.97 -1.44
CA LEU A 57 -2.15 7.42 -1.66
C LEU A 57 -0.80 8.08 -1.95
N ALA A 58 0.26 7.70 -1.23
CA ALA A 58 1.60 8.24 -1.44
C ALA A 58 2.08 8.04 -2.89
N THR A 59 1.71 6.92 -3.52
CA THR A 59 2.08 6.64 -4.92
C THR A 59 1.61 7.71 -5.88
N LEU A 60 0.42 8.30 -5.69
CA LEU A 60 -0.08 9.37 -6.56
C LEU A 60 0.79 10.63 -6.47
N PHE A 61 1.08 11.07 -5.24
CA PHE A 61 1.90 12.26 -5.01
C PHE A 61 3.31 12.07 -5.54
N ILE A 62 3.93 10.91 -5.30
CA ILE A 62 5.29 10.63 -5.76
C ILE A 62 5.32 10.48 -7.29
N THR A 63 4.38 9.76 -7.88
CA THR A 63 4.29 9.61 -9.34
C THR A 63 4.05 10.93 -10.06
N PHE A 64 3.28 11.83 -9.47
CA PHE A 64 3.12 13.19 -9.99
C PHE A 64 4.47 13.94 -10.06
N GLN A 65 5.34 13.71 -9.08
CA GLN A 65 6.66 14.33 -9.03
C GLN A 65 7.61 13.83 -10.11
N PHE A 66 7.50 12.57 -10.51
CA PHE A 66 8.21 12.02 -11.68
C PHE A 66 7.79 12.69 -13.00
N ARG A 67 6.59 13.27 -13.07
CA ARG A 67 6.13 14.03 -14.25
C ARG A 67 6.58 15.49 -14.24
N LYS A 68 6.69 16.08 -13.04
CA LYS A 68 7.04 17.49 -12.83
C LYS A 68 8.54 17.77 -12.93
N GLN A 69 9.39 16.87 -12.44
CA GLN A 69 10.83 17.11 -12.34
C GLN A 69 11.55 16.64 -13.62
N GLU A 70 12.26 17.54 -14.31
CA GLU A 70 12.98 17.22 -15.57
C GLU A 70 13.89 15.99 -15.41
N LYS A 71 14.64 15.91 -14.31
CA LYS A 71 15.57 14.81 -14.01
C LYS A 71 14.88 13.44 -13.91
N LEU A 72 13.58 13.41 -13.62
CA LEU A 72 12.79 12.19 -13.42
C LEU A 72 11.89 11.86 -14.60
N LYS A 73 11.71 12.78 -15.56
CA LYS A 73 10.79 12.60 -16.70
C LYS A 73 11.10 11.38 -17.54
N THR A 74 12.35 10.95 -17.62
CA THR A 74 12.75 9.71 -18.32
C THR A 74 12.01 8.48 -17.78
N TYR A 75 11.71 8.45 -16.48
CA TYR A 75 11.09 7.30 -15.82
C TYR A 75 9.57 7.44 -15.66
N LYS A 76 8.98 8.56 -16.08
CA LYS A 76 7.56 8.89 -15.85
C LYS A 76 6.56 7.83 -16.34
N LYS A 77 6.84 7.19 -17.48
CA LYS A 77 5.97 6.17 -18.07
C LYS A 77 5.97 4.90 -17.22
N SER A 78 7.15 4.43 -16.83
CA SER A 78 7.29 3.20 -16.03
C SER A 78 6.67 3.36 -14.65
N ILE A 79 6.95 4.47 -13.95
CA ILE A 79 6.37 4.69 -12.63
C ILE A 79 4.85 4.92 -12.68
N THR A 80 4.34 5.55 -13.75
CA THR A 80 2.90 5.66 -13.98
C THR A 80 2.28 4.27 -14.15
N LEU A 81 2.88 3.40 -14.96
CA LEU A 81 2.40 2.03 -15.17
C LEU A 81 2.37 1.25 -13.85
N LEU A 82 3.45 1.27 -13.07
CA LEU A 82 3.52 0.60 -11.76
C LEU A 82 2.45 1.14 -10.80
N THR A 83 2.22 2.45 -10.80
CA THR A 83 1.18 3.09 -9.99
C THR A 83 -0.21 2.63 -10.41
N SER A 84 -0.47 2.60 -11.72
CA SER A 84 -1.76 2.14 -12.26
C SER A 84 -2.02 0.66 -11.94
N ILE A 85 -1.02 -0.20 -12.02
CA ILE A 85 -1.13 -1.61 -11.62
C ILE A 85 -1.48 -1.71 -10.14
N LEU A 86 -0.76 -0.99 -9.28
CA LEU A 86 -0.95 -1.02 -7.84
C LEU A 86 -2.34 -0.51 -7.42
N TRP A 87 -2.84 0.56 -8.03
CA TRP A 87 -4.21 1.03 -7.84
C TRP A 87 -5.24 0.03 -8.37
N GLY A 88 -4.98 -0.61 -9.51
CA GLY A 88 -5.85 -1.67 -10.03
C GLY A 88 -5.98 -2.83 -9.06
N LEU A 89 -4.86 -3.30 -8.50
CA LEU A 89 -4.85 -4.36 -7.49
C LEU A 89 -5.59 -3.97 -6.22
N GLU A 90 -5.41 -2.73 -5.75
CA GLU A 90 -6.13 -2.21 -4.56
C GLU A 90 -7.64 -2.13 -4.81
N ILE A 91 -8.06 -1.62 -5.97
CA ILE A 91 -9.48 -1.55 -6.33
C ILE A 91 -10.09 -2.96 -6.43
N ILE A 92 -9.36 -3.92 -7.01
CA ILE A 92 -9.79 -5.33 -7.07
C ILE A 92 -9.95 -5.89 -5.65
N LEU A 93 -8.99 -5.66 -4.75
CA LEU A 93 -9.06 -6.08 -3.36
C LEU A 93 -10.30 -5.50 -2.67
N ILE A 94 -10.52 -4.19 -2.78
CA ILE A 94 -11.68 -3.50 -2.18
C ILE A 94 -12.99 -4.04 -2.76
N ALA A 95 -13.06 -4.25 -4.07
CA ALA A 95 -14.26 -4.76 -4.74
C ALA A 95 -14.58 -6.20 -4.28
N VAL A 96 -13.57 -7.08 -4.23
CA VAL A 96 -13.75 -8.45 -3.74
C VAL A 96 -14.16 -8.46 -2.28
N MET A 97 -13.51 -7.65 -1.43
CA MET A 97 -13.93 -7.50 -0.04
C MET A 97 -15.38 -7.02 0.07
N GLY A 98 -15.77 -6.02 -0.72
CA GLY A 98 -17.14 -5.49 -0.72
C GLY A 98 -18.19 -6.54 -1.07
N ILE A 99 -17.93 -7.40 -2.06
CA ILE A 99 -18.83 -8.50 -2.45
C ILE A 99 -18.96 -9.50 -1.30
N TYR A 100 -17.85 -10.06 -0.80
CA TYR A 100 -17.89 -11.08 0.24
C TYR A 100 -18.49 -10.56 1.55
N LEU A 101 -18.12 -9.35 1.96
CA LEU A 101 -18.66 -8.72 3.17
C LEU A 101 -20.15 -8.42 3.04
N SER A 102 -20.66 -8.13 1.84
CA SER A 102 -22.10 -7.92 1.64
C SER A 102 -22.91 -9.21 1.83
N GLU A 103 -22.34 -10.37 1.51
CA GLU A 103 -22.98 -11.69 1.66
C GLU A 103 -22.95 -12.19 3.11
N THR A 104 -22.06 -11.65 3.93
CA THR A 104 -21.79 -12.12 5.30
C THR A 104 -22.15 -11.09 6.38
N ASN A 105 -22.98 -10.10 6.06
CA ASN A 105 -23.34 -8.98 6.95
C ASN A 105 -22.11 -8.27 7.56
N GLY A 106 -21.04 -8.13 6.77
CA GLY A 106 -19.80 -7.46 7.16
C GLY A 106 -18.79 -8.34 7.90
N MET A 107 -19.03 -9.66 7.98
CA MET A 107 -18.09 -10.57 8.66
C MET A 107 -17.06 -11.16 7.69
N ILE A 108 -15.78 -11.08 8.05
CA ILE A 108 -14.73 -11.79 7.30
C ILE A 108 -14.85 -13.28 7.63
N THR A 109 -14.97 -14.11 6.60
CA THR A 109 -15.06 -15.58 6.72
C THR A 109 -13.80 -16.24 6.17
N PRO A 110 -13.53 -17.53 6.49
CA PRO A 110 -12.39 -18.25 5.92
C PRO A 110 -12.38 -18.30 4.39
N GLU A 111 -13.56 -18.22 3.76
CA GLU A 111 -13.74 -18.18 2.31
C GLU A 111 -13.39 -16.82 1.70
N THR A 112 -13.28 -15.77 2.53
CA THR A 112 -12.95 -14.41 2.06
C THR A 112 -11.47 -14.37 1.65
N PRO A 113 -11.14 -14.13 0.37
CA PRO A 113 -9.77 -14.24 -0.14
C PRO A 113 -8.85 -13.07 0.23
N ILE A 114 -9.15 -12.35 1.32
CA ILE A 114 -8.46 -11.12 1.75
C ILE A 114 -6.97 -11.35 2.02
N GLY A 115 -6.61 -12.48 2.65
CA GLY A 115 -5.23 -12.75 3.04
C GLY A 115 -4.30 -12.91 1.84
N TRP A 116 -4.72 -13.62 0.79
CA TRP A 116 -3.89 -13.81 -0.41
C TRP A 116 -3.85 -12.55 -1.27
N LEU A 117 -4.99 -11.89 -1.48
CA LEU A 117 -5.04 -10.64 -2.24
C LEU A 117 -4.20 -9.54 -1.58
N GLY A 118 -4.27 -9.41 -0.24
CA GLY A 118 -3.44 -8.47 0.51
C GLY A 118 -1.94 -8.73 0.35
N ARG A 119 -1.49 -10.00 0.36
CA ARG A 119 -0.08 -10.34 0.10
C ARG A 119 0.37 -9.94 -1.30
N ILE A 120 -0.47 -10.11 -2.31
CA ILE A 120 -0.18 -9.65 -3.68
C ILE A 120 0.02 -8.12 -3.69
N VAL A 121 -0.90 -7.36 -3.07
CA VAL A 121 -0.78 -5.90 -2.96
C VAL A 121 0.52 -5.50 -2.28
N ILE A 122 0.89 -6.13 -1.15
CA ILE A 122 2.13 -5.83 -0.43
C ILE A 122 3.37 -6.10 -1.28
N VAL A 123 3.41 -7.20 -2.05
CA VAL A 123 4.53 -7.49 -2.97
C VAL A 123 4.64 -6.41 -4.04
N PHE A 124 3.53 -5.98 -4.64
CA PHE A 124 3.54 -4.91 -5.62
C PHE A 124 3.90 -3.55 -5.01
N CYS A 125 3.53 -3.28 -3.76
CA CYS A 125 4.00 -2.11 -3.02
C CYS A 125 5.53 -2.13 -2.88
N ALA A 126 6.11 -3.27 -2.49
CA ALA A 126 7.55 -3.43 -2.38
C ALA A 126 8.27 -3.23 -3.73
N ILE A 127 7.73 -3.82 -4.81
CA ILE A 127 8.23 -3.61 -6.18
C ILE A 127 8.19 -2.12 -6.55
N TRP A 128 7.07 -1.46 -6.28
CA TRP A 128 6.91 -0.04 -6.59
C TRP A 128 7.91 0.83 -5.82
N ILE A 129 8.13 0.55 -4.53
CA ILE A 129 9.12 1.26 -3.68
C ILE A 129 10.53 1.06 -4.26
N TRP A 130 10.88 -0.19 -4.59
CA TRP A 130 12.18 -0.54 -5.16
C TRP A 130 12.46 0.24 -6.44
N PHE A 131 11.53 0.23 -7.39
CA PHE A 131 11.70 0.96 -8.65
C PHE A 131 11.75 2.47 -8.45
N SER A 132 10.91 3.02 -7.57
CA SER A 132 10.94 4.44 -7.22
C SER A 132 12.30 4.85 -6.68
N ALA A 133 12.83 4.12 -5.69
CA ALA A 133 14.14 4.36 -5.11
C ALA A 133 15.26 4.22 -6.15
N ASN A 134 15.22 3.16 -6.97
CA ASN A 134 16.21 2.91 -8.01
C ASN A 134 16.24 4.04 -9.06
N TYR A 135 15.09 4.53 -9.51
CA TYR A 135 15.01 5.63 -10.46
C TYR A 135 15.50 6.94 -9.87
N LEU A 136 15.19 7.21 -8.60
CA LEU A 136 15.75 8.36 -7.90
C LEU A 136 17.27 8.30 -7.83
N GLN A 137 17.84 7.16 -7.43
CA GLN A 137 19.29 6.96 -7.38
C GLN A 137 19.94 7.17 -8.76
N LYS A 138 19.42 6.54 -9.82
CA LYS A 138 19.92 6.70 -11.19
C LYS A 138 19.84 8.14 -11.70
N SER A 139 18.80 8.89 -11.31
CA SER A 139 18.66 10.29 -11.69
C SER A 139 19.67 11.21 -10.99
N ASN A 140 20.12 10.83 -9.78
CA ASN A 140 21.14 11.57 -9.04
C ASN A 140 22.53 11.33 -9.61
N LEU A 141 22.84 10.10 -10.04
CA LEU A 141 24.13 9.71 -10.65
C LEU A 141 24.36 10.29 -12.06
N LYS A 142 23.33 10.85 -12.69
CA LYS A 142 23.43 11.51 -14.01
C LYS A 142 23.76 13.01 -13.92
N ASN A 143 23.97 13.53 -12.71
CA ASN A 143 24.48 14.90 -12.49
C ASN A 143 25.96 14.83 -12.15
#